data_AF-A0A2H0FP19-F1
#
_entry.id   AF-A0A2H0FP19-F1
#
_cell.length_a   1.000
_cell.length_b   1.000
_cell.length_c   1.000
_cell.angle_alpha   90.00
_cell.angle_beta   90.00
_cell.angle_gamma   90.00
#
_symmetry.space_group_name_H-M   'P 1'
#
loop_
_entity.id
_entity.type
_entity.pdbx_description
1 polymer ?
#
loop_
_entity_poly.entity_id
_entity_poly.type
_entity_poly.pdbx_seq_one_letter_code
_entity_poly.pdbx_strand_id
1 'polypeptide(L)' 'MKKLKNIPKFKTEEEGKEFWLNNDSTEYINWEKSSLVSFPNLKPSTKTISLRLPEFLLNDIKTIANKRDVPYQSLIKRKN' A
#
# COMPACT_ATOMS: atom_id res chain seq x y z
N MET A 1 -10.19 -16.90 27.14
CA MET A 1 -10.67 -15.70 26.43
C MET A 1 -9.89 -14.50 26.94
N LYS A 2 -9.13 -13.80 26.08
CA LYS A 2 -8.37 -12.61 26.47
C LYS A 2 -9.36 -11.48 26.80
N LYS A 3 -9.22 -10.81 27.95
CA LYS A 3 -10.02 -9.61 28.27
C LYS A 3 -9.50 -8.45 27.44
N LEU A 4 -10.30 -7.97 26.49
CA LEU A 4 -9.94 -6.82 25.65
C LEU A 4 -10.22 -5.51 26.39
N LYS A 5 -9.34 -4.53 26.18
CA LYS A 5 -9.51 -3.15 26.65
C LYS A 5 -10.56 -2.44 25.79
N ASN A 6 -11.22 -1.44 26.38
CA ASN A 6 -12.17 -0.61 25.65
C ASN A 6 -11.44 0.28 24.64
N ILE A 7 -11.98 0.35 23.41
CA ILE A 7 -11.48 1.23 22.36
C ILE A 7 -11.93 2.68 22.70
N PRO A 8 -11.01 3.65 22.80
CA PRO A 8 -11.37 5.04 23.05
C PRO A 8 -12.17 5.63 21.87
N LYS A 9 -13.00 6.64 22.16
CA LYS A 9 -13.68 7.42 21.11
C LYS A 9 -12.78 8.56 20.67
N PHE A 10 -12.36 8.54 19.41
CA PHE A 10 -11.55 9.62 18.82
C PHE A 10 -12.44 10.70 18.22
N LYS A 11 -12.02 11.96 18.36
CA LYS A 11 -12.72 13.10 17.78
C LYS A 11 -12.26 13.38 16.36
N THR A 12 -11.00 13.08 16.04
CA THR A 12 -10.42 13.23 14.70
C THR A 12 -9.69 11.97 14.24
N GLU A 13 -9.44 11.87 12.94
CA GLU A 13 -8.68 10.75 12.37
C GLU A 13 -7.21 10.78 12.81
N GLU A 14 -6.60 11.96 12.92
CA GLU A 14 -5.21 12.09 13.38
C GLU A 14 -5.02 11.54 14.80
N GLU A 15 -5.95 11.84 15.72
CA GLU A 15 -5.93 11.36 17.10
C GLU A 15 -6.01 9.82 17.15
N GLY A 16 -6.92 9.25 16.36
CA GLY A 16 -7.04 7.79 16.24
C GLY A 16 -5.76 7.16 15.68
N LYS A 17 -5.17 7.76 14.64
CA LYS A 17 -3.92 7.28 14.04
C LYS A 17 -2.76 7.31 15.02
N GLU A 18 -2.60 8.41 15.76
CA GLU A 18 -1.54 8.56 16.77
C GLU A 18 -1.71 7.57 17.93
N PHE A 19 -2.95 7.29 18.34
CA PHE A 19 -3.23 6.25 19.32
C PHE A 19 -2.78 4.86 18.81
N TRP A 20 -3.20 4.46 17.60
CA TRP A 20 -2.86 3.14 17.06
C TRP A 20 -1.37 2.98 16.69
N LEU A 21 -0.66 4.07 16.45
CA LEU A 21 0.81 4.06 16.28
C LEU A 21 1.54 3.68 17.56
N ASN A 22 0.98 4.06 18.72
CA ASN A 22 1.64 3.92 20.02
C ASN A 22 1.10 2.76 20.88
N ASN A 23 0.00 2.12 20.48
CA ASN A 23 -0.67 1.08 21.26
C ASN A 23 -0.79 -0.23 20.48
N ASP A 24 -0.62 -1.37 21.17
CA ASP A 24 -0.80 -2.69 20.55
C ASP A 24 -2.29 -3.00 20.33
N SER A 25 -2.67 -3.13 19.06
CA SER A 25 -4.03 -3.49 18.64
C SER A 25 -4.53 -4.83 19.20
N THR A 26 -3.64 -5.78 19.56
CA THR A 26 -4.06 -7.09 20.10
C THR A 26 -4.67 -7.01 21.50
N GLU A 27 -4.53 -5.87 22.17
CA GLU A 27 -5.14 -5.61 23.47
C GLU A 27 -6.58 -5.09 23.37
N TYR A 28 -6.96 -4.56 22.19
CA TYR A 28 -8.25 -3.90 21.97
C TYR A 28 -9.14 -4.65 20.99
N ILE A 29 -8.56 -5.36 20.02
CA ILE A 29 -9.27 -6.01 18.91
C ILE A 29 -9.19 -7.53 19.04
N ASN A 30 -10.32 -8.21 18.86
CA ASN A 30 -10.36 -9.66 18.75
C ASN A 30 -9.94 -10.11 17.34
N TRP A 31 -8.65 -10.34 17.14
CA TRP A 31 -8.12 -10.82 15.87
C TRP A 31 -8.57 -12.23 15.49
N GLU A 32 -8.99 -13.08 16.45
CA GLU A 32 -9.53 -14.42 16.16
C GLU A 32 -10.85 -14.36 15.37
N LYS A 33 -11.58 -13.24 15.47
CA LYS A 33 -12.80 -12.97 14.71
C LYS A 33 -12.55 -12.19 13.42
N SER A 34 -11.30 -11.85 13.12
CA SER A 34 -10.98 -11.08 11.91
C SER A 34 -11.16 -11.94 10.65
N SER A 35 -11.56 -11.29 9.56
CA SER A 35 -11.66 -11.90 8.23
C SER A 35 -10.69 -11.21 7.28
N LEU A 36 -10.17 -11.97 6.31
CA LEU A 36 -9.43 -11.39 5.19
C LEU A 36 -10.40 -10.58 4.33
N VAL A 37 -10.22 -9.26 4.33
CA VAL A 37 -11.03 -8.34 3.53
C VAL A 37 -10.19 -7.84 2.36
N SER A 38 -10.75 -7.89 1.16
CA SER A 38 -10.19 -7.19 -0.01
C SER A 38 -10.77 -5.77 -0.02
N PHE A 39 -9.91 -4.78 -0.25
CA PHE A 39 -10.33 -3.38 -0.38
C PHE A 39 -10.25 -2.95 -1.86
N PRO A 40 -11.17 -3.40 -2.73
CA PRO A 40 -11.08 -3.16 -4.17
C PRO A 40 -11.13 -1.67 -4.54
N ASN A 41 -11.68 -0.83 -3.65
CA ASN A 41 -11.87 0.60 -3.88
C ASN A 41 -10.78 1.48 -3.26
N LEU A 42 -9.84 0.92 -2.49
CA LEU A 42 -8.70 1.69 -2.01
C LEU A 42 -7.72 1.90 -3.16
N LYS A 43 -7.57 3.14 -3.61
CA LYS A 43 -6.59 3.49 -4.64
C LYS A 43 -5.18 3.39 -4.05
N PRO A 44 -4.29 2.52 -4.57
CA PRO A 44 -2.88 2.54 -4.17
C PRO A 44 -2.29 3.92 -4.47
N SER A 45 -1.56 4.49 -3.52
CA SER A 45 -0.88 5.77 -3.75
C SER A 45 0.30 5.57 -4.69
N THR A 46 0.45 6.46 -5.68
CA THR A 46 1.59 6.48 -6.59
C THR A 46 2.41 7.75 -6.34
N LYS A 47 3.74 7.62 -6.32
CA LYS A 47 4.65 8.76 -6.20
C LYS A 47 5.62 8.75 -7.37
N THR A 48 5.74 9.88 -8.05
CA THR A 48 6.73 10.06 -9.12
C THR A 48 8.13 10.15 -8.50
N ILE A 49 9.06 9.37 -9.04
CA ILE A 49 10.47 9.39 -8.67
C ILE A 49 11.33 9.65 -9.91
N SER A 50 12.47 10.30 -9.73
CA SER A 50 13.50 10.43 -10.76
C SER A 50 14.51 9.32 -10.61
N LEU A 51 14.71 8.51 -11.66
CA LEU A 51 15.67 7.40 -11.70
C LEU A 51 16.60 7.57 -12.91
N ARG A 52 17.90 7.28 -12.72
CA ARG A 52 18.87 7.22 -13.82
C ARG A 52 19.05 5.77 -14.29
N LEU A 53 19.05 5.57 -15.59
CA LEU A 53 19.23 4.28 -16.26
C LEU A 53 20.23 4.47 -17.42
N PRO A 54 20.99 3.42 -17.79
CA PRO A 54 21.75 3.42 -19.03
C PRO A 54 20.83 3.60 -20.25
N GLU A 55 21.28 4.34 -21.26
CA GLU A 55 20.47 4.69 -22.43
C GLU A 55 20.01 3.46 -23.23
N PHE A 56 20.90 2.48 -23.43
CA PHE A 56 20.58 1.25 -24.16
C PHE A 56 19.40 0.50 -23.51
N LEU A 57 19.39 0.42 -22.19
CA LEU A 57 18.35 -0.26 -21.44
C LEU A 57 17.00 0.46 -21.59
N LEU A 58 17.00 1.80 -21.56
CA LEU A 58 15.78 2.58 -21.78
C LEU A 58 15.21 2.32 -23.19
N ASN A 59 16.06 2.20 -24.19
CA ASN A 59 15.64 1.91 -25.57
C ASN A 59 15.08 0.49 -25.72
N ASP A 60 15.67 -0.49 -25.04
CA ASP A 60 15.15 -1.87 -25.02
C ASP A 60 13.75 -1.92 -24.37
N ILE A 61 13.57 -1.25 -23.22
CA ILE A 61 12.28 -1.21 -22.53
C ILE A 61 11.22 -0.54 -23.42
N LYS A 62 11.55 0.57 -24.10
CA LYS A 62 10.63 1.22 -25.05
C LYS A 62 10.23 0.28 -26.19
N THR A 63 11.18 -0.47 -26.74
CA THR A 63 10.91 -1.44 -27.81
C THR A 63 9.94 -2.54 -27.34
N ILE A 64 10.19 -3.11 -26.15
CA ILE A 64 9.33 -4.15 -25.57
C ILE A 64 7.92 -3.59 -25.27
N ALA A 65 7.85 -2.35 -24.79
CA ALA A 65 6.61 -1.67 -24.45
C ALA A 65 5.75 -1.43 -25.71
N ASN A 66 6.36 -0.91 -26.78
CA ASN A 66 5.70 -0.73 -28.08
C ASN A 66 5.21 -2.07 -28.65
N LYS A 67 6.01 -3.14 -28.57
CA LYS A 67 5.59 -4.48 -29.03
C LYS A 67 4.36 -5.01 -28.28
N ARG A 68 4.18 -4.61 -27.02
CA ARG A 68 3.08 -5.03 -26.14
C ARG A 68 1.92 -4.02 -26.13
N ASP A 69 2.00 -2.95 -26.91
CA ASP A 69 1.05 -1.84 -26.92
C ASP A 69 0.77 -1.28 -25.51
N VAL A 70 1.83 -1.10 -24.72
CA VAL A 70 1.75 -0.51 -23.37
C VAL A 70 2.79 0.60 -23.18
N PRO A 71 2.55 1.57 -22.30
CA PRO A 71 3.57 2.55 -21.94
C PRO A 71 4.78 1.89 -21.26
N TYR A 72 6.00 2.32 -21.59
CA TYR A 72 7.23 1.77 -21.01
C TYR A 72 7.28 1.93 -19.48
N GLN A 73 6.66 2.97 -18.92
CA GLN A 73 6.55 3.17 -17.48
C GLN A 73 5.74 2.07 -16.79
N SER A 74 4.79 1.45 -17.49
CA SER A 74 4.01 0.33 -16.95
C SER A 74 4.89 -0.91 -16.75
N LEU A 75 5.89 -1.13 -17.62
CA LEU A 75 6.87 -2.21 -17.45
C LEU A 75 7.78 -1.94 -16.25
N ILE A 76 8.18 -0.69 -16.01
CA ILE A 76 9.01 -0.30 -14.85
C ILE A 76 8.24 -0.44 -13.54
N LYS A 77 6.94 -0.13 -13.54
CA LYS A 77 6.08 -0.18 -12.33
C LYS A 77 5.72 -1.61 -11.91
N ARG A 78 5.70 -2.57 -12.83
CA ARG A 78 5.16 -3.90 -12.57
C ARG A 78 6.17 -4.74 -11.79
N LYS A 79 5.95 -4.85 -10.48
CA LYS A 79 6.59 -5.87 -9.63
C LYS A 79 5.87 -7.20 -9.86
N ASN A 80 6.62 -8.29 -10.05
CA ASN A 80 6.06 -9.65 -10.05
C ASN A 80 5.27 -9.93 -8.78
#